data_AF-A0A7C1FVZ2-F1
#
_entry.id   AF-A0A7C1FVZ2-F1
#
_cell.length_a   1.000
_cell.length_b   1.000
_cell.length_c   1.000
_cell.angle_alpha   90.00
_cell.angle_beta   90.00
_cell.angle_gamma   90.00
#
_symmetry.space_group_name_H-M   'P 1'
#
loop_
_entity.id
_entity.type
_entity.pdbx_description
1 polymer ?
#
loop_
_entity_poly.entity_id
_entity_poly.type
_entity_poly.pdbx_seq_one_letter_code
_entity_poly.pdbx_strand_id
1 'polypeptide(L)'
;MLGKVSLRSVALVAVCSLLCADASAGLVGIIGNLNIAGGANPLAQVEFEGPDSIILTASNFNVVTAQVASGYNWGAWDGLGIVSRPARLNPLANTAIGLVMGEDYWYGTFYGQNVQPSWILVHYTYAGDATLDSVVDADDFAQIIWAYRNPTMPRNWINGDFNYDGVIDSDDISTIIWGYSTQGREPVQFRPGSGLGVIGGEAGASPVPEPATLAMLGCAAVFFAAVCRRRIIAR
;
A
#
# COMPACT_ATOMS: atom_id res chain seq x y z
N MET A 1 23.65 -18.78 15.94
CA MET A 1 23.69 -17.31 16.01
C MET A 1 23.53 -16.77 14.61
N LEU A 2 22.31 -16.43 14.21
CA LEU A 2 22.03 -15.81 12.90
C LEU A 2 22.50 -14.36 12.97
N GLY A 3 23.62 -14.06 12.32
CA GLY A 3 24.16 -12.71 12.26
C GLY A 3 23.20 -11.80 11.51
N LYS A 4 22.69 -10.76 12.18
CA LYS A 4 22.04 -9.63 11.54
C LYS A 4 23.09 -8.99 10.63
N VAL A 5 23.03 -9.29 9.33
CA VAL A 5 23.81 -8.57 8.32
C VAL A 5 23.12 -7.22 8.16
N SER A 6 23.57 -6.24 8.94
CA SER A 6 23.36 -4.83 8.61
C SER A 6 23.82 -4.64 7.17
N LEU A 7 23.02 -3.93 6.35
CA LEU A 7 23.12 -3.72 4.89
C LEU A 7 24.47 -3.16 4.36
N ARG A 8 25.55 -3.26 5.12
CA ARG A 8 26.92 -2.89 4.77
C ARG A 8 27.75 -4.01 4.13
N SER A 9 27.25 -5.24 3.92
CA SER A 9 28.14 -6.36 3.55
C SER A 9 27.64 -7.40 2.54
N VAL A 10 26.68 -7.10 1.66
CA VAL A 10 26.41 -7.98 0.49
C VAL A 10 26.64 -7.20 -0.79
N ALA A 11 27.80 -7.45 -1.41
CA ALA A 11 28.21 -6.80 -2.64
C ALA A 11 27.55 -7.45 -3.87
N LEU A 12 26.89 -6.60 -4.67
CA LEU A 12 26.98 -6.56 -6.14
C LEU A 12 26.21 -7.61 -6.96
N VAL A 13 24.89 -7.45 -7.17
CA VAL A 13 24.23 -7.45 -8.51
C VAL A 13 22.91 -6.66 -8.43
N ALA A 14 23.01 -5.34 -8.36
CA ALA A 14 22.06 -4.35 -8.89
C ALA A 14 22.51 -3.01 -8.31
N VAL A 15 23.02 -2.16 -9.17
CA VAL A 15 23.41 -0.79 -8.86
C VAL A 15 22.15 -0.03 -8.40
N CYS A 16 21.92 0.04 -7.08
CA CYS A 16 21.16 1.12 -6.46
C CYS A 16 22.12 2.07 -5.74
N SER A 17 23.19 2.45 -6.43
CA SER A 17 23.91 3.68 -6.15
C SER A 17 23.43 4.74 -7.11
N LEU A 18 22.24 5.26 -6.85
CA LEU A 18 21.89 6.64 -7.13
C LEU A 18 20.94 7.10 -6.01
N LEU A 19 21.39 8.09 -5.24
CA LEU A 19 20.63 8.85 -4.24
C LEU A 19 20.52 8.26 -2.81
N CYS A 20 21.67 7.96 -2.21
CA CYS A 20 21.90 8.47 -0.84
C CYS A 20 22.39 9.92 -0.98
N ALA A 21 21.47 10.84 -1.33
CA ALA A 21 21.69 12.27 -1.21
C ALA A 21 20.57 12.78 -0.30
N ASP A 22 20.95 13.09 0.94
CA ASP A 22 20.18 13.75 2.00
C ASP A 22 18.68 13.44 2.11
N ALA A 23 18.36 12.75 3.20
CA ALA A 23 17.03 12.70 3.79
C ALA A 23 16.56 14.13 4.14
N SER A 24 15.96 14.84 3.17
CA SER A 24 15.13 16.02 3.45
C SER A 24 14.00 16.29 2.45
N ALA A 25 13.78 15.48 1.41
CA ALA A 25 12.58 15.59 0.55
C ALA A 25 12.39 14.35 -0.34
N GLY A 26 11.31 13.57 -0.13
CA GLY A 26 10.58 12.80 -1.14
C GLY A 26 11.33 12.18 -2.34
N LEU A 27 12.51 11.58 -2.15
CA LEU A 27 13.23 10.92 -3.23
C LEU A 27 12.69 9.50 -3.46
N VAL A 28 12.23 9.27 -4.68
CA VAL A 28 11.81 7.95 -5.18
C VAL A 28 13.02 7.22 -5.74
N GLY A 29 13.29 6.00 -5.27
CA GLY A 29 14.29 5.13 -5.88
C GLY A 29 13.79 4.61 -7.23
N ILE A 30 14.57 4.73 -8.29
CA ILE A 30 14.23 4.12 -9.59
C ILE A 30 15.19 2.97 -9.85
N ILE A 31 14.65 1.76 -9.95
CA ILE A 31 15.40 0.53 -10.16
C ILE A 31 14.98 -0.07 -11.50
N GLY A 32 15.94 -0.63 -12.24
CA GLY A 32 15.65 -1.41 -13.44
C GLY A 32 14.88 -2.68 -13.10
N ASN A 33 15.62 -3.72 -12.73
CA ASN A 33 15.07 -5.02 -12.37
C ASN A 33 15.43 -5.37 -10.92
N LEU A 34 14.43 -5.73 -10.11
CA LEU A 34 14.58 -6.28 -8.77
C LEU A 34 14.58 -7.81 -8.85
N ASN A 35 15.76 -8.40 -8.73
CA ASN A 35 15.94 -9.84 -8.79
C ASN A 35 16.27 -10.39 -7.40
N ILE A 36 15.28 -10.99 -6.73
CA ILE A 36 15.48 -11.79 -5.52
C ILE A 36 15.55 -13.27 -5.92
N ALA A 37 16.53 -14.00 -5.36
CA ALA A 37 16.68 -15.43 -5.61
C ALA A 37 15.37 -16.17 -5.34
N GLY A 38 14.98 -17.09 -6.24
CA GLY A 38 13.71 -17.83 -6.14
C GLY A 38 12.51 -17.18 -6.85
N GLY A 39 12.63 -15.93 -7.32
CA GLY A 39 11.58 -15.26 -8.10
C GLY A 39 10.30 -15.10 -7.26
N ALA A 40 9.19 -15.70 -7.71
CA ALA A 40 7.91 -15.65 -7.00
C ALA A 40 7.88 -16.50 -5.71
N ASN A 41 8.87 -17.38 -5.51
CA ASN A 41 9.08 -18.13 -4.26
C ASN A 41 10.43 -17.71 -3.67
N PRO A 42 10.51 -16.53 -3.04
CA PRO A 42 11.78 -15.94 -2.66
C PRO A 42 12.55 -16.82 -1.66
N LEU A 43 13.86 -16.92 -1.86
CA LEU A 43 14.81 -17.66 -1.03
C LEU A 43 15.69 -16.73 -0.19
N ALA A 44 15.52 -15.42 -0.36
CA ALA A 44 16.24 -14.37 0.33
C ALA A 44 15.27 -13.21 0.62
N GLN A 45 15.71 -12.27 1.47
CA GLN A 45 14.95 -11.08 1.81
C GLN A 45 15.66 -9.81 1.33
N VAL A 46 14.88 -8.81 0.92
CA VAL A 46 15.27 -7.41 0.75
C VAL A 46 14.36 -6.59 1.65
N GLU A 47 14.95 -5.66 2.41
CA GLU A 47 14.25 -4.91 3.45
C GLU A 47 14.13 -3.43 3.09
N PHE A 48 12.91 -2.89 3.18
CA PHE A 48 12.62 -1.46 3.19
C PHE A 48 12.91 -0.91 4.59
N GLU A 49 13.68 0.19 4.66
CA GLU A 49 14.24 0.71 5.91
C GLU A 49 13.52 1.97 6.41
N GLY A 50 12.81 2.69 5.53
CA GLY A 50 12.07 3.89 5.86
C GLY A 50 10.74 4.01 5.09
N PRO A 51 10.08 5.18 5.15
CA PRO A 51 8.99 5.48 4.24
C PRO A 51 9.55 5.70 2.85
N ASP A 52 9.83 4.59 2.18
CA ASP A 52 10.49 4.53 0.91
C ASP A 52 9.45 4.36 -0.20
N SER A 53 9.71 5.03 -1.32
CA SER A 53 8.98 4.85 -2.57
C SER A 53 9.96 4.37 -3.62
N ILE A 54 9.62 3.29 -4.33
CA ILE A 54 10.46 2.71 -5.37
C ILE A 54 9.63 2.55 -6.65
N ILE A 55 10.24 2.86 -7.78
CA ILE A 55 9.75 2.56 -9.12
C ILE A 55 10.62 1.44 -9.69
N LEU A 56 9.99 0.35 -10.12
CA LEU A 56 10.65 -0.73 -10.85
C LEU A 56 10.29 -0.62 -12.33
N THR A 57 11.28 -0.45 -13.19
CA THR A 57 11.06 -0.12 -14.61
C THR A 57 11.13 -1.32 -15.55
N ALA A 58 11.69 -2.44 -15.09
CA ALA A 58 11.89 -3.66 -15.87
C ALA A 58 11.68 -4.96 -15.06
N SER A 59 10.94 -4.89 -13.95
CA SER A 59 10.57 -6.06 -13.13
C SER A 59 9.22 -6.63 -13.55
N ASN A 60 8.93 -7.89 -13.20
CA ASN A 60 7.63 -8.52 -13.46
C ASN A 60 6.67 -8.28 -12.28
N PHE A 61 5.50 -7.68 -12.52
CA PHE A 61 4.54 -7.32 -11.48
C PHE A 61 4.15 -8.51 -10.59
N ASN A 62 3.75 -9.63 -11.19
CA ASN A 62 3.31 -10.80 -10.44
C ASN A 62 4.43 -11.38 -9.56
N VAL A 63 5.68 -11.33 -10.02
CA VAL A 63 6.84 -11.76 -9.22
C VAL A 63 7.06 -10.83 -8.04
N VAL A 64 6.98 -9.51 -8.24
CA VAL A 64 7.16 -8.52 -7.16
C VAL A 64 6.01 -8.62 -6.15
N THR A 65 4.76 -8.77 -6.62
CA THR A 65 3.59 -8.99 -5.75
C THR A 65 3.75 -10.25 -4.92
N ALA A 66 4.19 -11.37 -5.51
CA ALA A 66 4.46 -12.61 -4.76
C ALA A 66 5.60 -12.44 -3.74
N GLN A 67 6.62 -11.64 -4.05
CA GLN A 67 7.69 -11.32 -3.10
C GLN A 67 7.20 -10.45 -1.94
N VAL A 68 6.31 -9.47 -2.18
CA VAL A 68 5.70 -8.69 -1.10
C VAL A 68 4.75 -9.57 -0.28
N ALA A 69 3.92 -10.39 -0.91
CA ALA A 69 3.01 -11.31 -0.22
C ALA A 69 3.77 -12.29 0.71
N SER A 70 4.87 -12.87 0.20
CA SER A 70 5.74 -13.73 1.00
C SER A 70 6.41 -12.96 2.14
N GLY A 71 6.80 -11.69 1.92
CA GLY A 71 7.42 -10.85 2.94
C GLY A 71 6.44 -10.35 4.00
N TYR A 72 5.20 -10.09 3.60
CA TYR A 72 4.09 -9.67 4.47
C TYR A 72 3.88 -10.64 5.62
N ASN A 73 3.92 -11.95 5.35
CA ASN A 73 3.84 -13.02 6.35
C ASN A 73 2.75 -12.75 7.41
N TRP A 74 1.50 -12.60 6.97
CA TRP A 74 0.34 -12.32 7.85
C TRP A 74 0.48 -11.04 8.69
N GLY A 75 1.13 -10.02 8.14
CA GLY A 75 1.37 -8.73 8.79
C GLY A 75 2.60 -8.69 9.70
N ALA A 76 3.35 -9.79 9.84
CA ALA A 76 4.58 -9.81 10.61
C ALA A 76 5.74 -9.10 9.89
N TRP A 77 5.67 -8.95 8.56
CA TRP A 77 6.70 -8.27 7.75
C TRP A 77 8.12 -8.81 7.97
N ASP A 78 8.24 -10.12 8.21
CA ASP A 78 9.49 -10.84 8.50
C ASP A 78 9.67 -12.12 7.66
N GLY A 79 8.86 -12.29 6.60
CA GLY A 79 8.99 -13.41 5.67
C GLY A 79 10.17 -13.27 4.70
N LEU A 80 10.23 -14.16 3.70
CA LEU A 80 11.18 -14.04 2.59
C LEU A 80 10.60 -13.14 1.49
N GLY A 81 11.45 -12.52 0.67
CA GLY A 81 11.03 -11.60 -0.39
C GLY A 81 11.22 -10.14 -0.01
N ILE A 82 10.21 -9.31 -0.22
CA ILE A 82 10.26 -7.88 0.07
C ILE A 82 9.59 -7.65 1.43
N VAL A 83 10.38 -7.25 2.42
CA VAL A 83 9.93 -6.98 3.79
C VAL A 83 10.05 -5.49 4.13
N SER A 84 9.33 -5.06 5.18
CA SER A 84 9.36 -3.67 5.65
C SER A 84 9.69 -3.61 7.13
N ARG A 85 10.85 -3.04 7.47
CA ARG A 85 11.23 -2.78 8.86
C ARG A 85 10.27 -1.84 9.58
N PRO A 86 9.86 -0.68 9.01
CA PRO A 86 8.93 0.21 9.69
C PRO A 86 7.55 -0.44 9.90
N ALA A 87 7.05 -1.23 8.95
CA ALA A 87 5.79 -1.96 9.13
C ALA A 87 5.90 -3.04 10.22
N ARG A 88 6.99 -3.82 10.23
CA ARG A 88 7.25 -4.83 11.27
C ARG A 88 7.33 -4.26 12.69
N LEU A 89 7.88 -3.06 12.81
CA LEU A 89 8.05 -2.39 14.11
C LEU A 89 6.86 -1.51 14.49
N ASN A 90 5.84 -1.43 13.64
CA ASN A 90 4.66 -0.61 13.89
C ASN A 90 3.72 -1.31 14.88
N PRO A 91 3.55 -0.80 16.11
CA PRO A 91 2.70 -1.43 17.11
C PRO A 91 1.20 -1.41 16.74
N LEU A 92 0.79 -0.56 15.80
CA LEU A 92 -0.59 -0.49 15.31
C LEU A 92 -0.85 -1.46 14.16
N ALA A 93 0.19 -2.06 13.54
CA ALA A 93 0.04 -2.97 12.40
C ALA A 93 -0.89 -2.44 11.30
N ASN A 94 -0.85 -1.12 11.06
CA ASN A 94 -1.72 -0.41 10.12
C ASN A 94 -0.95 0.15 8.90
N THR A 95 0.30 -0.28 8.70
CA THR A 95 1.12 0.10 7.54
C THR A 95 1.60 -1.12 6.77
N ALA A 96 1.87 -0.91 5.49
CA ALA A 96 2.11 -1.95 4.52
C ALA A 96 2.94 -1.47 3.32
N ILE A 97 3.19 -2.37 2.37
CA ILE A 97 3.83 -2.05 1.07
C ILE A 97 2.79 -2.13 -0.05
N GLY A 98 2.28 -0.99 -0.48
CA GLY A 98 1.38 -0.93 -1.62
C GLY A 98 2.10 -1.14 -2.95
N LEU A 99 1.44 -1.82 -3.90
CA LEU A 99 1.94 -2.02 -5.27
C LEU A 99 0.90 -1.63 -6.30
N VAL A 100 1.29 -0.79 -7.26
CA VAL A 100 0.44 -0.35 -8.36
C VAL A 100 1.20 -0.41 -9.67
N MET A 101 0.59 -0.96 -10.73
CA MET A 101 1.12 -0.82 -12.08
C MET A 101 0.93 0.62 -12.55
N GLY A 102 1.90 1.16 -13.26
CA GLY A 102 1.86 2.53 -13.73
C GLY A 102 0.70 2.82 -14.68
N GLU A 103 0.20 1.80 -15.40
CA GLU A 103 -0.99 1.91 -16.25
C GLU A 103 -2.29 2.10 -15.45
N ASP A 104 -2.33 1.60 -14.21
CA ASP A 104 -3.46 1.70 -13.30
C ASP A 104 -3.36 2.94 -12.38
N TYR A 105 -2.23 3.66 -12.39
CA TYR A 105 -1.98 4.78 -11.49
C TYR A 105 -2.59 6.10 -12.00
N TRP A 106 -3.57 6.63 -11.28
CA TRP A 106 -4.41 7.76 -11.75
C TRP A 106 -3.77 9.15 -11.68
N TYR A 107 -2.78 9.38 -10.80
CA TYR A 107 -2.27 10.75 -10.55
C TYR A 107 -1.20 11.21 -11.53
N GLY A 108 -0.76 10.34 -12.46
CA GLY A 108 0.25 10.62 -13.50
C GLY A 108 1.68 10.87 -12.99
N THR A 109 1.84 11.44 -11.80
CA THR A 109 3.11 11.62 -11.11
C THR A 109 3.11 10.89 -9.77
N PHE A 110 4.16 10.12 -9.52
CA PHE A 110 4.38 9.37 -8.30
C PHE A 110 5.57 10.01 -7.58
N TYR A 111 5.29 10.75 -6.50
CA TYR A 111 6.29 11.45 -5.69
C TYR A 111 7.31 12.26 -6.54
N GLY A 112 6.78 13.01 -7.51
CA GLY A 112 7.57 13.87 -8.41
C GLY A 112 8.12 13.19 -9.67
N GLN A 113 7.94 11.87 -9.83
CA GLN A 113 8.34 11.14 -11.03
C GLN A 113 7.17 10.95 -12.00
N ASN A 114 7.37 11.20 -13.29
CA ASN A 114 6.36 10.93 -14.31
C ASN A 114 6.22 9.42 -14.53
N VAL A 115 5.05 8.86 -14.26
CA VAL A 115 4.82 7.42 -14.29
C VAL A 115 4.66 6.93 -15.73
N GLN A 116 5.35 5.84 -16.07
CA GLN A 116 5.14 5.11 -17.32
C GLN A 116 4.22 3.91 -17.09
N PRO A 117 3.38 3.53 -18.07
CA PRO A 117 2.43 2.43 -17.93
C PRO A 117 3.05 1.10 -17.49
N SER A 118 4.26 0.80 -17.98
CA SER A 118 4.95 -0.47 -17.71
C SER A 118 5.72 -0.52 -16.39
N TRP A 119 5.71 0.56 -15.60
CA TRP A 119 6.44 0.61 -14.34
C TRP A 119 5.62 0.01 -13.21
N ILE A 120 6.32 -0.45 -12.17
CA ILE A 120 5.69 -0.88 -10.91
C ILE A 120 6.03 0.17 -9.87
N LEU A 121 5.00 0.75 -9.27
CA LEU A 121 5.10 1.67 -8.15
C LEU A 121 5.00 0.84 -6.87
N VAL A 122 5.98 0.98 -5.99
CA VAL A 122 6.06 0.30 -4.69
C VAL A 122 6.20 1.36 -3.63
N HIS A 123 5.32 1.35 -2.63
CA HIS A 123 5.24 2.44 -1.67
C HIS A 123 5.00 1.91 -0.25
N TYR A 124 5.78 2.35 0.72
CA TYR A 124 5.41 2.20 2.13
C TYR A 124 4.27 3.17 2.47
N THR A 125 3.10 2.62 2.81
CA THR A 125 1.87 3.38 3.07
C THR A 125 1.03 2.77 4.18
N TYR A 126 -0.12 3.36 4.49
CA TYR A 126 -1.16 2.78 5.31
C TYR A 126 -1.81 1.56 4.66
N ALA A 127 -2.12 0.55 5.47
CA ALA A 127 -2.88 -0.59 5.02
C ALA A 127 -4.29 -0.12 4.62
N GLY A 128 -4.66 -0.31 3.36
CA GLY A 128 -5.91 0.20 2.81
C GLY A 128 -5.80 1.41 1.89
N ASP A 129 -4.62 2.05 1.78
CA ASP A 129 -4.39 3.12 0.80
C ASP A 129 -4.15 2.50 -0.59
N ALA A 130 -5.24 2.30 -1.33
CA ALA A 130 -5.23 1.77 -2.69
C ALA A 130 -4.61 2.76 -3.68
N THR A 131 -4.69 4.06 -3.40
CA THR A 131 -4.27 5.12 -4.33
C THR A 131 -2.78 5.50 -4.21
N LEU A 132 -2.08 4.98 -3.20
CA LEU A 132 -0.67 5.23 -2.86
C LEU A 132 -0.33 6.69 -2.58
N ASP A 133 -1.28 7.45 -2.03
CA ASP A 133 -1.07 8.86 -1.67
C ASP A 133 -0.78 9.09 -0.18
N SER A 134 -0.65 7.99 0.58
CA SER A 134 -0.42 7.93 2.02
C SER A 134 -1.58 8.42 2.86
N VAL A 135 -2.80 8.39 2.32
CA VAL A 135 -4.05 8.63 3.04
C VAL A 135 -4.98 7.45 2.79
N VAL A 136 -5.67 7.00 3.83
CA VAL A 136 -6.83 6.10 3.64
C VAL A 136 -8.08 6.96 3.69
N ASP A 137 -8.86 7.02 2.63
CA ASP A 137 -10.08 7.82 2.59
C ASP A 137 -11.20 7.20 1.73
N ALA A 138 -12.20 8.03 1.39
CA ALA A 138 -13.38 7.59 0.65
C ALA A 138 -13.07 7.04 -0.75
N ASP A 139 -11.99 7.48 -1.40
CA ASP A 139 -11.59 7.01 -2.72
C ASP A 139 -11.11 5.56 -2.65
N ASP A 140 -10.32 5.21 -1.63
CA ASP A 140 -9.89 3.82 -1.38
C ASP A 140 -11.07 2.90 -1.06
N PHE A 141 -12.01 3.37 -0.24
CA PHE A 141 -13.24 2.62 0.06
C PHE A 141 -14.10 2.41 -1.18
N ALA A 142 -14.23 3.42 -2.04
CA ALA A 142 -14.98 3.29 -3.29
C ALA A 142 -14.34 2.22 -4.19
N GLN A 143 -13.01 2.18 -4.24
CA GLN A 143 -12.25 1.28 -5.08
C GLN A 143 -12.42 -0.20 -4.67
N ILE A 144 -12.23 -0.54 -3.39
CA ILE A 144 -12.45 -1.92 -2.91
C ILE A 144 -13.91 -2.37 -3.07
N ILE A 145 -14.89 -1.48 -2.81
CA ILE A 145 -16.31 -1.80 -3.00
C ILE A 145 -16.62 -2.08 -4.47
N TRP A 146 -16.03 -1.31 -5.38
CA TRP A 146 -16.18 -1.53 -6.81
C TRP A 146 -15.58 -2.87 -7.24
N ALA A 147 -14.34 -3.16 -6.86
CA ALA A 147 -13.66 -4.40 -7.21
C ALA A 147 -14.35 -5.64 -6.62
N TYR A 148 -14.83 -5.56 -5.37
CA TYR A 148 -15.60 -6.64 -4.74
C TYR A 148 -16.87 -6.99 -5.56
N ARG A 149 -17.57 -5.97 -6.07
CA ARG A 149 -18.79 -6.15 -6.89
C ARG A 149 -18.50 -6.62 -8.32
N ASN A 150 -17.27 -6.46 -8.80
CA ASN A 150 -16.86 -6.79 -10.16
C ASN A 150 -15.78 -7.88 -10.14
N PRO A 151 -16.14 -9.17 -10.03
CA PRO A 151 -15.18 -10.25 -9.85
C PRO A 151 -14.25 -10.52 -11.04
N THR A 152 -14.48 -9.85 -12.17
CA THR A 152 -13.58 -9.86 -13.32
C THR A 152 -12.37 -8.94 -13.15
N MET A 153 -12.39 -8.04 -12.15
CA MET A 153 -11.25 -7.16 -11.87
C MET A 153 -10.11 -7.94 -11.21
N PRO A 154 -8.85 -7.58 -11.48
CA PRO A 154 -7.70 -8.16 -10.80
C PRO A 154 -7.82 -8.07 -9.27
N ARG A 155 -7.35 -9.13 -8.59
CA ARG A 155 -7.22 -9.15 -7.12
C ARG A 155 -5.79 -8.73 -6.78
N ASN A 156 -5.61 -7.45 -6.57
CA ASN A 156 -4.34 -6.80 -6.30
C ASN A 156 -4.58 -5.58 -5.40
N TRP A 157 -3.50 -5.01 -4.89
CA TRP A 157 -3.54 -3.91 -3.91
C TRP A 157 -4.44 -2.75 -4.32
N ILE A 158 -4.30 -2.24 -5.55
CA ILE A 158 -5.11 -1.11 -6.04
C ILE A 158 -6.61 -1.42 -6.06
N ASN A 159 -6.99 -2.69 -6.12
CA ASN A 159 -8.38 -3.12 -6.12
C ASN A 159 -8.85 -3.58 -4.73
N GLY A 160 -8.00 -3.51 -3.72
CA GLY A 160 -8.35 -3.79 -2.33
C GLY A 160 -8.05 -5.21 -1.84
N ASP A 161 -7.12 -5.92 -2.48
CA ASP A 161 -6.46 -7.08 -1.85
C ASP A 161 -5.27 -6.55 -1.03
N PHE A 162 -5.54 -6.22 0.24
CA PHE A 162 -4.61 -5.53 1.13
C PHE A 162 -3.81 -6.50 2.02
N ASN A 163 -4.19 -7.77 2.05
CA ASN A 163 -3.45 -8.84 2.76
C ASN A 163 -2.65 -9.75 1.79
N TYR A 164 -2.70 -9.48 0.48
CA TYR A 164 -1.98 -10.15 -0.60
C TYR A 164 -2.31 -11.64 -0.77
N ASP A 165 -3.51 -12.07 -0.39
CA ASP A 165 -3.93 -13.47 -0.49
C ASP A 165 -4.60 -13.82 -1.84
N GLY A 166 -4.81 -12.83 -2.71
CA GLY A 166 -5.43 -12.99 -4.02
C GLY A 166 -6.95 -13.01 -3.99
N VAL A 167 -7.56 -12.69 -2.85
CA VAL A 167 -9.00 -12.57 -2.64
C VAL A 167 -9.32 -11.13 -2.21
N ILE A 168 -10.56 -10.69 -2.44
CA ILE A 168 -11.07 -9.46 -1.83
C ILE A 168 -12.27 -9.87 -1.00
N ASP A 169 -12.14 -9.79 0.32
CA ASP A 169 -13.19 -10.22 1.25
C ASP A 169 -13.28 -9.38 2.54
N SER A 170 -13.81 -9.98 3.61
CA SER A 170 -13.99 -9.29 4.90
C SER A 170 -12.67 -8.94 5.59
N ASP A 171 -11.59 -9.65 5.30
CA ASP A 171 -10.28 -9.42 5.91
C ASP A 171 -9.66 -8.13 5.35
N ASP A 172 -9.81 -7.88 4.06
CA ASP A 172 -9.40 -6.62 3.42
C ASP A 172 -10.24 -5.44 3.90
N ILE A 173 -11.55 -5.63 4.02
CA ILE A 173 -12.45 -4.60 4.56
C ILE A 173 -12.09 -4.26 6.01
N SER A 174 -11.71 -5.26 6.81
CA SER A 174 -11.23 -5.02 8.18
C SER A 174 -9.90 -4.26 8.18
N THR A 175 -9.01 -4.58 7.23
CA THR A 175 -7.70 -3.93 7.05
C THR A 175 -7.85 -2.44 6.73
N ILE A 176 -8.66 -2.06 5.73
CA ILE A 176 -8.87 -0.65 5.36
C ILE A 176 -9.60 0.13 6.45
N ILE A 177 -10.57 -0.46 7.15
CA ILE A 177 -11.24 0.19 8.29
C ILE A 177 -10.23 0.49 9.41
N TRP A 178 -9.36 -0.47 9.71
CA TRP A 178 -8.33 -0.29 10.73
C TRP A 178 -7.34 0.80 10.33
N GLY A 179 -6.83 0.76 9.10
CA GLY A 179 -5.97 1.79 8.53
C GLY A 179 -6.58 3.19 8.62
N TYR A 180 -7.81 3.34 8.13
CA TYR A 180 -8.56 4.59 8.20
C TYR A 180 -8.68 5.15 9.62
N SER A 181 -9.00 4.29 10.59
CA SER A 181 -9.26 4.69 11.97
C SER A 181 -8.00 5.02 12.79
N THR A 182 -6.83 4.57 12.33
CA THR A 182 -5.58 4.64 13.10
C THR A 182 -4.45 5.40 12.42
N GLN A 183 -4.61 5.80 11.15
CA GLN A 183 -3.64 6.60 10.42
C GLN A 183 -3.31 7.94 11.09
N GLY A 184 -2.15 8.50 10.75
CA GLY A 184 -1.71 9.85 11.11
C GLY A 184 -0.68 9.89 12.24
N ARG A 185 -0.18 8.74 12.71
CA ARG A 185 0.84 8.65 13.77
C ARG A 185 2.18 8.10 13.27
N GLU A 186 2.17 7.53 12.09
CA GLU A 186 3.23 6.76 11.48
C GLU A 186 4.00 7.64 10.49
N PRO A 187 5.33 7.48 10.39
CA PRO A 187 6.12 8.22 9.41
C PRO A 187 5.88 7.61 8.03
N VAL A 188 4.85 8.05 7.31
CA VAL A 188 4.64 7.79 5.88
C VAL A 188 5.02 9.03 5.06
N GLN A 189 5.40 8.85 3.80
CA GLN A 189 5.67 9.96 2.89
C GLN A 189 4.37 10.34 2.19
N PHE A 190 3.85 11.55 2.42
CA PHE A 190 2.67 12.03 1.72
C PHE A 190 2.97 12.47 0.28
N ARG A 191 2.09 12.11 -0.65
CA ARG A 191 2.17 12.61 -2.03
C ARG A 191 1.91 14.13 -2.04
N PRO A 192 2.72 14.94 -2.76
CA PRO A 192 2.38 16.34 -2.98
C PRO A 192 0.97 16.49 -3.58
N GLY A 193 0.05 17.11 -2.84
CA GLY A 193 -1.33 17.30 -3.25
C GLY A 193 -2.31 16.17 -2.87
N SER A 194 -2.00 15.32 -1.88
CA SER A 194 -2.91 14.32 -1.28
C SER A 194 -4.01 14.93 -0.38
N GLY A 195 -4.29 16.23 -0.47
CA GLY A 195 -5.35 16.88 0.31
C GLY A 195 -5.07 17.04 1.83
N LEU A 196 -4.16 16.27 2.42
CA LEU A 196 -3.66 16.49 3.77
C LEU A 196 -2.50 17.50 3.76
N GLY A 197 -2.75 18.68 4.31
CA GLY A 197 -1.73 19.69 4.51
C GLY A 197 -0.55 19.12 5.32
N VAL A 198 0.66 19.27 4.78
CA VAL A 198 1.93 19.01 5.45
C VAL A 198 1.89 19.61 6.87
N ILE A 199 1.71 18.76 7.89
CA ILE A 199 1.94 19.14 9.29
C ILE A 199 3.45 19.19 9.50
N GLY A 200 4.03 20.32 9.08
CA GLY A 200 5.42 20.69 9.24
C GLY A 200 5.52 22.19 9.47
N GLY A 201 4.91 22.67 10.55
CA GLY A 201 4.95 24.07 10.97
C GLY A 201 3.67 24.46 11.69
N GLU A 202 3.80 24.91 12.94
CA GLU A 202 2.76 25.43 13.85
C GLU A 202 1.60 24.50 14.26
N ALA A 203 1.53 24.25 15.57
CA ALA A 203 0.35 23.71 16.24
C ALA A 203 -0.88 24.61 16.03
N GLY A 204 -2.02 24.03 15.65
CA GLY A 204 -3.29 24.77 15.74
C GLY A 204 -4.41 24.41 14.77
N ALA A 205 -4.65 23.13 14.43
CA ALA A 205 -5.99 22.65 14.07
C ALA A 205 -5.95 21.12 14.01
N SER A 206 -6.62 20.44 14.94
CA SER A 206 -7.02 19.06 14.68
C SER A 206 -7.99 19.11 13.49
N PRO A 207 -7.77 18.38 12.39
CA PRO A 207 -8.81 18.23 11.38
C PRO A 207 -10.03 17.67 12.10
N VAL A 208 -11.09 18.47 12.16
CA VAL A 208 -12.40 18.02 12.63
C VAL A 208 -12.85 17.01 11.58
N PRO A 209 -13.09 15.74 11.95
CA PRO A 209 -13.65 14.79 11.01
C PRO A 209 -15.00 15.34 10.54
N GLU A 210 -15.11 15.66 9.27
CA GLU A 210 -16.44 15.85 8.69
C GLU A 210 -17.19 14.52 8.87
N PRO A 211 -18.48 14.52 9.25
CA PRO A 211 -19.08 13.34 9.83
C PRO A 211 -19.25 12.24 8.77
N ALA A 212 -18.32 11.28 8.75
CA ALA A 212 -18.45 10.00 8.07
C ALA A 212 -19.74 9.24 8.47
N THR A 213 -20.42 9.68 9.54
CA THR A 213 -21.75 9.20 9.93
C THR A 213 -22.83 9.40 8.86
N LEU A 214 -22.79 10.45 8.03
CA LEU A 214 -23.79 10.64 6.98
C LEU A 214 -23.57 9.72 5.77
N ALA A 215 -22.31 9.51 5.38
CA ALA A 215 -21.95 8.56 4.33
C ALA A 215 -22.24 7.11 4.78
N MET A 216 -21.90 6.76 6.03
CA MET A 216 -22.17 5.44 6.60
C MET A 216 -23.67 5.16 6.78
N LEU A 217 -24.49 6.16 7.15
CA LEU A 217 -25.95 5.99 7.19
C LEU A 217 -26.53 5.72 5.79
N GLY A 218 -25.97 6.36 4.76
CA GLY A 218 -26.36 6.15 3.36
C GLY A 218 -26.03 4.73 2.88
N CYS A 219 -24.81 4.25 3.12
CA CYS A 219 -24.38 2.91 2.72
C CYS A 219 -25.16 1.80 3.47
N ALA A 220 -25.42 1.99 4.78
CA ALA A 220 -26.22 1.04 5.56
C ALA A 220 -27.68 0.99 5.10
N ALA A 221 -28.29 2.13 4.74
CA ALA A 221 -29.66 2.20 4.23
C ALA A 221 -29.82 1.49 2.87
N VAL A 222 -28.82 1.59 1.99
CA VAL A 222 -28.80 0.88 0.70
C VAL A 222 -28.68 -0.63 0.90
N PHE A 223 -27.85 -1.08 1.85
CA PHE A 223 -27.72 -2.50 2.18
C PHE A 223 -29.03 -3.08 2.77
N PHE A 224 -29.68 -2.35 3.69
CA PHE A 224 -30.94 -2.77 4.30
C PHE A 224 -32.09 -2.80 3.27
N ALA A 225 -32.17 -1.82 2.37
CA ALA A 225 -33.15 -1.78 1.29
C ALA A 225 -32.96 -2.95 0.30
N ALA A 226 -31.72 -3.32 -0.02
CA ALA A 226 -31.42 -4.46 -0.88
C ALA A 226 -31.82 -5.80 -0.23
N VAL A 227 -31.59 -5.96 1.07
CA VAL A 227 -31.98 -7.18 1.82
C VAL A 227 -33.50 -7.28 1.97
N CYS A 228 -34.20 -6.17 2.24
CA CYS A 228 -35.66 -6.15 2.35
C CYS A 228 -36.36 -6.45 1.00
N ARG A 229 -35.84 -5.93 -0.12
CA ARG A 229 -36.41 -6.23 -1.46
C ARG A 229 -36.30 -7.71 -1.82
N ARG A 230 -35.21 -8.38 -1.44
CA ARG A 230 -35.03 -9.83 -1.69
C ARG A 230 -36.01 -10.71 -0.88
N ARG A 231 -36.47 -10.25 0.28
CA ARG A 231 -37.43 -10.99 1.12
C ARG A 231 -38.89 -10.86 0.67
N ILE A 232 -39.25 -9.79 -0.05
CA ILE A 232 -40.62 -9.56 -0.54
C ILE A 232 -40.93 -10.38 -1.80
N ILE A 233 -39.92 -10.67 -2.63
CA ILE A 233 -40.07 -11.44 -3.87
C ILE A 233 -40.12 -12.97 -3.62
N ALA A 234 -39.69 -13.42 -2.43
CA ALA A 234 -39.65 -14.84 -2.06
C ALA A 234 -40.91 -15.35 -1.33
N ARG A 235 -42.06 -14.67 -1.47
CA ARG A 235 -43.39 -15.10 -0.99
C ARG A 235 -44.37 -15.07 -2.15
#